data_AF-A0A3A3YZD3-F1
#
_entry.id   AF-A0A3A3YZD3-F1
#
_cell.length_a   1.000
_cell.length_b   1.000
_cell.length_c   1.000
_cell.angle_alpha   90.00
_cell.angle_beta   90.00
_cell.angle_gamma   90.00
#
_symmetry.space_group_name_H-M   'P 1'
#
loop_
_entity.id
_entity.type
_entity.pdbx_description
1 polymer ?
#
loop_
_entity_poly.entity_id
_entity_poly.type
_entity_poly.pdbx_seq_one_letter_code
_entity_poly.pdbx_strand_id
1 'polypeptide(L)'
;MDVETPLWVTLLVAAVGVVATLLAALLSSALTARREAARAREEVAREQARARELAESATATSREVLEREDARRREADRAAAAARAADERRAAYAAFLTAASRWARYGEQKRDQRAARSGGVVPVDATGLEDEVGAALAAVQVLGAPEVQAPARTAYDALVVLLMNLEASHFSVNRVDEGIEQAVAALDAYLAAVRRDLGVDARPGGSTAA
;
A
#
# COMPACT_ATOMS: atom_id res chain seq x y z
N MET A 1 95.30 51.73 46.14
CA MET A 1 95.34 51.67 44.66
C MET A 1 93.91 51.60 44.22
N ASP A 2 93.30 52.76 43.99
CA ASP A 2 91.93 52.85 43.53
C ASP A 2 91.93 52.55 42.04
N VAL A 3 91.35 51.40 41.68
CA VAL A 3 91.17 50.99 40.30
C VAL A 3 89.99 51.80 39.75
N GLU A 4 90.27 52.94 39.12
CA GLU A 4 89.26 53.71 38.39
C GLU A 4 88.76 52.86 37.22
N THR A 5 87.58 52.27 37.38
CA THR A 5 86.89 51.59 36.28
C THR A 5 86.57 52.61 35.18
N PRO A 6 87.00 52.38 33.94
CA PRO A 6 86.84 53.37 32.89
C PRO A 6 85.38 53.52 32.49
N LEU A 7 84.94 54.75 32.29
CA LEU A 7 83.55 55.19 32.13
C LEU A 7 82.79 54.52 30.96
N TRP A 8 83.52 53.98 29.98
CA TRP A 8 82.95 53.21 28.89
C TRP A 8 82.39 51.85 29.35
N VAL A 9 82.91 51.26 30.43
CA VAL A 9 82.44 49.98 30.99
C VAL A 9 81.04 50.14 31.58
N THR A 10 80.81 51.20 32.36
CA THR A 10 79.49 51.48 32.95
C THR A 10 78.46 51.80 31.88
N LEU A 11 78.82 52.53 30.82
CA LEU A 11 77.95 52.77 29.66
C LEU A 11 77.59 51.47 28.93
N LEU A 12 78.55 50.56 28.76
CA LEU A 12 78.34 49.28 28.08
C LEU A 12 77.43 48.35 28.90
N VAL A 13 77.63 48.29 30.22
CA VAL A 13 76.74 47.55 31.14
C VAL A 13 75.32 48.13 31.13
N ALA A 14 75.17 49.46 31.12
CA ALA A 14 73.87 50.11 31.02
C ALA A 14 73.17 49.80 29.68
N ALA A 15 73.89 49.85 28.57
CA ALA A 15 73.36 49.51 27.24
C ALA A 15 72.90 48.04 27.16
N VAL A 16 73.71 47.11 27.69
CA VAL A 16 73.34 45.69 27.78
C VAL A 16 72.11 45.49 28.65
N GLY A 17 72.00 46.21 29.77
CA GLY A 17 70.81 46.20 30.63
C GLY A 17 69.54 46.63 29.90
N VAL A 18 69.61 47.71 29.11
CA VAL A 18 68.47 48.20 28.30
C VAL A 18 68.09 47.18 27.23
N VAL A 19 69.07 46.62 26.51
CA VAL A 19 68.83 45.61 25.46
C VAL A 19 68.22 44.34 26.06
N ALA A 20 68.70 43.87 27.21
CA ALA A 20 68.14 42.72 27.91
C ALA A 20 66.68 42.94 28.33
N THR A 21 66.35 44.14 28.83
CA THR A 21 64.97 44.50 29.21
C THR A 21 64.04 44.53 27.99
N LEU A 22 64.51 45.08 26.86
CA LEU A 22 63.74 45.10 25.59
C LEU A 22 63.51 43.69 25.05
N LEU A 23 64.53 42.82 25.07
CA LEU A 23 64.38 41.41 24.69
C LEU A 23 63.41 40.66 25.60
N ALA A 24 63.48 40.89 26.92
CA ALA A 24 62.54 40.29 27.88
C ALA A 24 61.10 40.75 27.64
N ALA A 25 60.88 42.03 27.32
CA ALA A 25 59.56 42.56 26.98
C ALA A 25 58.99 41.94 25.69
N LEU A 26 59.80 41.81 24.64
CA LEU A 26 59.42 41.16 23.38
C LEU A 26 59.12 39.66 23.55
N LEU A 27 59.93 38.95 24.33
CA LEU A 27 59.68 37.54 24.68
C LEU A 27 58.40 37.37 25.48
N SER A 28 58.15 38.25 26.45
CA SER A 28 56.92 38.23 27.24
C SER A 28 55.70 38.49 26.37
N SER A 29 55.74 39.50 25.48
CA SER A 29 54.63 39.81 24.57
C SER A 29 54.36 38.69 23.56
N ALA A 30 55.42 38.05 23.06
CA ALA A 30 55.29 36.90 22.16
C ALA A 30 54.67 35.69 22.89
N LEU A 31 55.01 35.47 24.16
CA LEU A 31 54.44 34.38 24.97
C LEU A 31 52.97 34.64 25.32
N THR A 32 52.59 35.86 25.67
CA THR A 32 51.17 36.21 25.87
C THR A 32 50.37 36.08 24.59
N ALA A 33 50.87 36.58 23.46
CA ALA A 33 50.21 36.41 22.15
C ALA A 33 50.01 34.94 21.77
N ARG A 34 51.00 34.07 22.05
CA ARG A 34 50.87 32.61 21.83
C ARG A 34 49.83 31.97 22.76
N ARG A 35 49.74 32.39 24.03
CA ARG A 35 48.74 31.88 24.99
C ARG A 35 47.33 32.32 24.62
N GLU A 36 47.16 33.56 24.18
CA GLU A 36 45.87 34.08 23.69
C GLU A 36 45.44 33.37 22.42
N ALA A 37 46.36 33.18 21.46
CA ALA A 37 46.08 32.39 20.25
C ALA A 37 45.72 30.93 20.56
N ALA A 38 46.33 30.32 21.58
CA ALA A 38 45.98 28.97 22.01
C ALA A 38 44.56 28.91 22.61
N ARG A 39 44.19 29.86 23.46
CA ARG A 39 42.83 29.95 24.04
C ARG A 39 41.76 30.19 22.98
N ALA A 40 42.02 31.11 22.04
CA ALA A 40 41.10 31.37 20.94
C ALA A 40 40.87 30.14 20.06
N ARG A 41 41.93 29.33 19.81
CA ARG A 41 41.81 28.08 19.07
C ARG A 41 40.99 27.02 19.83
N GLU A 42 41.15 26.94 21.14
CA GLU A 42 40.34 26.02 21.97
C GLU A 42 38.86 26.42 21.98
N GLU A 43 38.55 27.71 22.05
CA GLU A 43 37.17 28.21 21.98
C GLU A 43 36.52 27.89 20.63
N VAL A 44 37.21 28.18 19.52
CA VAL A 44 36.74 27.84 18.17
C VAL A 44 36.56 26.33 18.01
N ALA A 45 37.46 25.51 18.55
CA ALA A 45 37.33 24.05 18.50
C ALA A 45 36.09 23.55 19.27
N ARG A 46 35.77 24.16 20.42
CA ARG A 46 34.55 23.82 21.20
C ARG A 46 33.29 24.27 20.48
N GLU A 47 33.28 25.46 19.88
CA GLU A 47 32.15 25.94 19.09
C GLU A 47 31.89 25.06 17.87
N GLN A 48 32.95 24.67 17.16
CA GLN A 48 32.84 23.74 16.04
C GLN A 48 32.33 22.35 16.47
N ALA A 49 32.77 21.84 17.62
CA ALA A 49 32.27 20.58 18.16
C ALA A 49 30.77 20.65 18.47
N ARG A 50 30.32 21.72 19.13
CA ARG A 50 28.89 21.95 19.41
C ARG A 50 28.07 22.10 18.13
N ALA A 51 28.59 22.82 17.13
CA ALA A 51 27.93 22.99 15.84
C ALA A 51 27.76 21.65 15.11
N ARG A 52 28.77 20.76 15.19
CA ARG A 52 28.68 19.41 14.62
C ARG A 52 27.63 18.56 15.35
N GLU A 53 27.63 18.57 16.67
CA GLU A 53 26.64 17.83 17.47
C GLU A 53 25.20 18.31 17.17
N LEU A 54 24.98 19.61 17.04
CA LEU A 54 23.68 20.17 16.64
C LEU A 54 23.30 19.75 15.22
N ALA A 55 24.23 19.76 14.26
CA ALA A 55 23.97 19.30 12.90
C ALA A 55 23.65 17.79 12.85
N GLU A 56 24.37 16.97 13.62
CA GLU A 56 24.12 15.53 13.73
C GLU A 56 22.75 15.25 14.37
N SER A 57 22.40 15.93 15.46
CA SER A 57 21.08 15.79 16.09
C SER A 57 19.93 16.24 15.17
N ALA A 58 20.13 17.34 14.42
CA ALA A 58 19.13 17.84 13.47
C ALA A 58 18.93 16.86 12.30
N THR A 59 20.01 16.26 11.79
CA THR A 59 19.93 15.25 10.73
C THR A 59 19.30 13.95 11.23
N ALA A 60 19.62 13.50 12.43
CA ALA A 60 19.00 12.33 13.06
C ALA A 60 17.49 12.53 13.24
N THR A 61 17.08 13.69 13.77
CA THR A 61 15.66 14.04 13.96
C THR A 61 14.95 14.11 12.61
N SER A 62 15.58 14.71 11.60
CA SER A 62 14.99 14.81 10.25
C SER A 62 14.80 13.42 9.61
N ARG A 63 15.76 12.50 9.79
CA ARG A 63 15.62 11.12 9.33
C ARG A 63 14.47 10.40 10.02
N GLU A 64 14.36 10.53 11.33
CA GLU A 64 13.27 9.90 12.10
C GLU A 64 11.89 10.40 11.67
N VAL A 65 11.76 11.70 11.38
CA VAL A 65 10.52 12.27 10.84
C VAL A 65 10.20 11.71 9.46
N LEU A 66 11.19 11.64 8.56
CA LEU A 66 11.02 11.08 7.22
C LEU A 66 10.64 9.59 7.27
N GLU A 67 11.29 8.79 8.12
CA GLU A 67 10.97 7.37 8.29
C GLU A 67 9.53 7.16 8.79
N ARG A 68 9.07 8.00 9.73
CA ARG A 68 7.68 7.99 10.20
C ARG A 68 6.69 8.39 9.12
N GLU A 69 6.99 9.40 8.33
CA GLU A 69 6.13 9.80 7.21
C GLU A 69 6.05 8.71 6.15
N ASP A 70 7.18 8.11 5.78
CA ASP A 70 7.21 7.01 4.81
C ASP A 70 6.44 5.80 5.31
N ALA A 71 6.55 5.47 6.60
CA ALA A 71 5.75 4.39 7.20
C ALA A 71 4.25 4.66 7.09
N ARG A 72 3.81 5.89 7.40
CA ARG A 72 2.40 6.31 7.27
C ARG A 72 1.93 6.27 5.82
N ARG A 73 2.74 6.73 4.87
CA ARG A 73 2.42 6.66 3.43
C ARG A 73 2.23 5.23 2.97
N ARG A 74 3.16 4.33 3.32
CA ARG A 74 3.05 2.89 2.98
C ARG A 74 1.84 2.22 3.62
N GLU A 75 1.43 2.64 4.81
CA GLU A 75 0.21 2.15 5.44
C GLU A 75 -1.04 2.64 4.70
N ALA A 76 -1.10 3.92 4.36
CA ALA A 76 -2.18 4.49 3.56
C ALA A 76 -2.30 3.83 2.18
N ASP A 77 -1.18 3.61 1.49
CA ASP A 77 -1.14 2.96 0.18
C ASP A 77 -1.63 1.50 0.26
N ARG A 78 -1.26 0.77 1.31
CA ARG A 78 -1.73 -0.59 1.56
C ARG A 78 -3.23 -0.63 1.82
N ALA A 79 -3.75 0.30 2.62
CA ALA A 79 -5.19 0.42 2.88
C ALA A 79 -5.96 0.76 1.58
N ALA A 80 -5.46 1.69 0.78
CA ALA A 80 -6.07 2.06 -0.51
C ALA A 80 -6.02 0.92 -1.53
N ALA A 81 -4.93 0.14 -1.57
CA ALA A 81 -4.84 -1.06 -2.40
C ALA A 81 -5.84 -2.14 -1.97
N ALA A 82 -5.97 -2.38 -0.66
CA ALA A 82 -6.94 -3.32 -0.11
C ALA A 82 -8.40 -2.91 -0.43
N ALA A 83 -8.71 -1.62 -0.31
CA ALA A 83 -10.03 -1.09 -0.66
C ALA A 83 -10.36 -1.30 -2.14
N ARG A 84 -9.42 -0.98 -3.05
CA ARG A 84 -9.59 -1.21 -4.50
C ARG A 84 -9.81 -2.68 -4.82
N ALA A 85 -9.03 -3.58 -4.23
CA ALA A 85 -9.18 -5.01 -4.44
C ALA A 85 -10.55 -5.52 -3.96
N ALA A 86 -11.08 -4.98 -2.86
CA ALA A 86 -12.42 -5.31 -2.37
C ALA A 86 -13.53 -4.81 -3.33
N ASP A 87 -13.38 -3.62 -3.90
CA ASP A 87 -14.34 -3.07 -4.86
C ASP A 87 -14.32 -3.82 -6.20
N GLU A 88 -13.14 -4.16 -6.72
CA GLU A 88 -12.98 -5.00 -7.92
C GLU A 88 -13.63 -6.37 -7.73
N ARG A 89 -13.45 -6.98 -6.55
CA ARG A 89 -14.10 -8.24 -6.19
C ARG A 89 -15.63 -8.13 -6.18
N ARG A 90 -16.18 -7.10 -5.53
CA ARG A 90 -17.64 -6.84 -5.51
C ARG A 90 -18.19 -6.65 -6.92
N ALA A 91 -17.47 -5.91 -7.75
CA ALA A 91 -17.84 -5.68 -9.15
C ALA A 91 -17.87 -7.00 -9.94
N ALA A 92 -16.87 -7.87 -9.76
CA ALA A 92 -16.85 -9.19 -10.38
C ALA A 92 -18.04 -10.06 -9.95
N TYR A 93 -18.38 -10.06 -8.66
CA TYR A 93 -19.54 -10.81 -8.16
C TYR A 93 -20.86 -10.30 -8.76
N ALA A 94 -21.06 -8.98 -8.77
CA ALA A 94 -22.25 -8.36 -9.33
C ALA A 94 -22.38 -8.62 -10.84
N ALA A 95 -21.27 -8.55 -11.57
CA ALA A 95 -21.24 -8.82 -13.01
C ALA A 95 -21.66 -10.26 -13.32
N PHE A 96 -21.10 -11.24 -12.60
CA PHE A 96 -21.47 -12.65 -12.78
C PHE A 96 -22.94 -12.90 -12.43
N LEU A 97 -23.42 -12.41 -11.29
CA LEU A 97 -24.82 -12.59 -10.88
C LEU A 97 -25.78 -11.97 -11.91
N THR A 98 -25.46 -10.78 -12.42
CA THR A 98 -26.28 -10.08 -13.42
C THR A 98 -26.34 -10.88 -14.72
N ALA A 99 -25.19 -11.32 -15.21
CA ALA A 99 -25.10 -12.06 -16.46
C ALA A 99 -25.82 -13.42 -16.34
N ALA A 100 -25.58 -14.15 -15.26
CA ALA A 100 -26.21 -15.43 -14.97
C ALA A 100 -27.75 -15.32 -14.81
N SER A 101 -28.23 -14.28 -14.11
CA SER A 101 -29.67 -14.04 -13.95
C SER A 101 -30.36 -13.72 -15.28
N ARG A 102 -29.69 -12.98 -16.17
CA ARG A 102 -30.22 -12.72 -17.51
C ARG A 102 -30.33 -14.01 -18.33
N TRP A 103 -29.34 -14.90 -18.23
CA TRP A 103 -29.40 -16.20 -18.89
C TRP A 103 -30.53 -17.08 -18.31
N ALA A 104 -30.69 -17.16 -16.99
CA ALA A 104 -31.81 -17.89 -16.38
C ALA A 104 -33.18 -17.37 -16.86
N ARG A 105 -33.39 -16.05 -16.88
CA ARG A 105 -34.62 -15.43 -17.40
C ARG A 105 -34.85 -15.70 -18.89
N TYR A 106 -33.78 -15.74 -19.68
CA TYR A 106 -33.87 -16.14 -21.07
C TYR A 106 -34.39 -17.57 -21.19
N GLY A 107 -33.91 -18.49 -20.34
CA GLY A 107 -34.41 -19.87 -20.27
C GLY A 107 -35.89 -19.95 -19.92
N GLU A 108 -36.34 -19.20 -18.90
CA GLU A 108 -37.76 -19.08 -18.53
C GLU A 108 -38.61 -18.56 -19.70
N GLN A 109 -38.16 -17.51 -20.38
CA GLN A 109 -38.86 -16.95 -21.55
C GLN A 109 -39.00 -17.99 -22.67
N LYS A 110 -37.95 -18.78 -22.94
CA LYS A 110 -37.99 -19.85 -23.96
C LYS A 110 -38.90 -20.99 -23.55
N ARG A 111 -38.90 -21.37 -22.28
CA ARG A 111 -39.84 -22.34 -21.71
C ARG A 111 -41.28 -21.90 -21.93
N ASP A 112 -41.62 -20.66 -21.58
CA ASP A 112 -42.98 -20.12 -21.74
C ASP A 112 -43.40 -20.05 -23.22
N GLN A 113 -42.50 -19.64 -24.11
CA GLN A 113 -42.75 -19.66 -25.57
C GLN A 113 -43.03 -21.06 -26.09
N ARG A 114 -42.34 -22.08 -25.57
CA ARG A 114 -42.52 -23.48 -25.94
C ARG A 114 -43.83 -24.04 -25.40
N ALA A 115 -44.19 -23.71 -24.17
CA ALA A 115 -45.47 -24.11 -23.58
C ALA A 115 -46.68 -23.51 -24.34
N ALA A 116 -46.55 -22.26 -24.82
CA ALA A 116 -47.60 -21.58 -25.57
C ALA A 116 -47.78 -22.11 -27.01
N ARG A 117 -46.73 -22.68 -27.62
CA ARG A 117 -46.79 -23.27 -28.96
C ARG A 117 -46.90 -24.78 -28.86
N SER A 118 -48.12 -25.32 -28.98
CA SER A 118 -48.42 -26.77 -28.99
C SER A 118 -47.60 -27.56 -30.04
N GLY A 119 -46.35 -27.88 -29.74
CA GLY A 119 -45.46 -28.70 -30.58
C GLY A 119 -44.55 -27.97 -31.57
N GLY A 120 -44.40 -26.64 -31.48
CA GLY A 120 -43.51 -25.88 -32.37
C GLY A 120 -42.05 -25.84 -31.87
N VAL A 121 -41.07 -25.98 -32.78
CA VAL A 121 -39.66 -25.72 -32.46
C VAL A 121 -39.50 -24.22 -32.14
N VAL A 122 -38.99 -23.92 -30.95
CA VAL A 122 -38.63 -22.55 -30.57
C VAL A 122 -37.14 -22.37 -30.85
N PRO A 123 -36.74 -21.45 -31.75
CA PRO A 123 -35.32 -21.20 -31.97
C PRO A 123 -34.70 -20.65 -30.69
N VAL A 124 -33.65 -21.31 -30.23
CA VAL A 124 -32.79 -20.88 -29.14
C VAL A 124 -31.59 -20.20 -29.80
N ASP A 125 -31.48 -18.90 -29.56
CA ASP A 125 -30.31 -18.09 -29.92
C ASP A 125 -29.73 -17.56 -28.61
N ALA A 126 -28.86 -18.37 -28.00
CA ALA A 126 -28.15 -18.03 -26.77
C ALA A 126 -26.76 -17.46 -27.07
N THR A 127 -26.47 -17.18 -28.34
CA THR A 127 -25.16 -16.69 -28.79
C THR A 127 -24.84 -15.37 -28.07
N GLY A 128 -23.70 -15.32 -27.39
CA GLY A 128 -23.27 -14.18 -26.58
C GLY A 128 -23.67 -14.22 -25.10
N LEU A 129 -24.74 -14.94 -24.70
CA LEU A 129 -25.05 -15.12 -23.27
C LEU A 129 -24.02 -16.01 -22.59
N GLU A 130 -23.60 -17.08 -23.27
CA GLU A 130 -22.55 -17.97 -22.76
C GLU A 130 -21.21 -17.27 -22.63
N ASP A 131 -20.80 -16.49 -23.64
CA ASP A 131 -19.56 -15.72 -23.62
C ASP A 131 -19.56 -14.69 -22.48
N GLU A 132 -20.69 -13.99 -22.29
CA GLU A 132 -20.82 -12.96 -21.25
C GLU A 132 -20.75 -13.56 -19.84
N VAL A 133 -21.47 -14.66 -19.58
CA VAL A 133 -21.39 -15.34 -18.28
C VAL A 133 -20.03 -16.02 -18.08
N GLY A 134 -19.45 -16.59 -19.13
CA GLY A 134 -18.10 -17.16 -19.09
C GLY A 134 -17.02 -16.14 -18.77
N ALA A 135 -17.08 -14.95 -19.40
CA ALA A 135 -16.18 -13.84 -19.09
C ALA A 135 -16.35 -13.34 -17.66
N ALA A 136 -17.59 -13.22 -17.18
CA ALA A 136 -17.86 -12.82 -15.81
C ALA A 136 -17.39 -13.90 -14.80
N LEU A 137 -17.53 -15.19 -15.13
CA LEU A 137 -17.00 -16.28 -14.32
C LEU A 137 -15.47 -16.21 -14.23
N ALA A 138 -14.78 -15.95 -15.33
CA ALA A 138 -13.33 -15.80 -15.34
C ALA A 138 -12.88 -14.66 -14.39
N ALA A 139 -13.61 -13.54 -14.37
CA ALA A 139 -13.35 -12.46 -13.41
C ALA A 139 -13.53 -12.91 -11.95
N VAL A 140 -14.57 -13.69 -11.65
CA VAL A 140 -14.79 -14.27 -10.31
C VAL A 140 -13.68 -15.26 -9.93
N GLN A 141 -13.18 -16.05 -10.88
CA GLN A 141 -12.08 -17.00 -10.64
C GLN A 141 -10.74 -16.30 -10.32
N VAL A 142 -10.52 -15.11 -10.87
CA VAL A 142 -9.30 -14.32 -10.62
C VAL A 142 -9.42 -13.48 -9.35
N LEU A 143 -10.55 -12.80 -9.15
CA LEU A 143 -10.71 -11.76 -8.11
C LEU A 143 -11.47 -12.25 -6.87
N GLY A 144 -12.27 -13.31 -7.03
CA GLY A 144 -13.15 -13.83 -6.00
C GLY A 144 -12.43 -14.64 -4.92
N ALA A 145 -13.02 -14.68 -3.73
CA ALA A 145 -12.57 -15.56 -2.67
C ALA A 145 -12.78 -17.04 -3.05
N PRO A 146 -11.90 -17.96 -2.62
CA PRO A 146 -12.00 -19.39 -2.97
C PRO A 146 -13.38 -20.00 -2.67
N GLU A 147 -14.02 -19.57 -1.58
CA GLU A 147 -15.35 -20.04 -1.17
C GLU A 147 -16.49 -19.62 -2.12
N VAL A 148 -16.28 -18.57 -2.91
CA VAL A 148 -17.23 -18.04 -3.89
C VAL A 148 -16.99 -18.63 -5.28
N GLN A 149 -15.74 -18.98 -5.60
CA GLN A 149 -15.34 -19.51 -6.91
C GLN A 149 -16.04 -20.83 -7.25
N ALA A 150 -16.10 -21.78 -6.31
CA ALA A 150 -16.73 -23.08 -6.54
C ALA A 150 -18.25 -22.95 -6.78
N PRO A 151 -19.04 -22.25 -5.94
CA PRO A 151 -20.45 -21.97 -6.22
C PRO A 151 -20.69 -21.24 -7.55
N ALA A 152 -19.82 -20.28 -7.91
CA ALA A 152 -19.92 -19.60 -9.21
C ALA A 152 -19.78 -20.57 -10.38
N ARG A 153 -18.82 -21.50 -10.27
CA ARG A 153 -18.63 -22.53 -11.29
C ARG A 153 -19.83 -23.45 -11.38
N THR A 154 -20.36 -23.91 -10.25
CA THR A 154 -21.58 -24.74 -10.21
C THR A 154 -22.78 -24.04 -10.84
N ALA A 155 -22.96 -22.74 -10.57
CA ALA A 155 -24.03 -21.95 -11.20
C ALA A 155 -23.87 -21.85 -12.72
N TYR A 156 -22.64 -21.64 -13.21
CA TYR A 156 -22.35 -21.65 -14.64
C TYR A 156 -22.64 -23.01 -15.28
N ASP A 157 -22.15 -24.11 -14.68
CA ASP A 157 -22.37 -25.46 -15.21
C ASP A 157 -23.88 -25.81 -15.25
N ALA A 158 -24.66 -25.37 -14.26
CA ALA A 158 -26.13 -25.54 -14.26
C ALA A 158 -26.81 -24.74 -15.38
N LEU A 159 -26.35 -23.52 -15.68
CA LEU A 159 -26.85 -22.73 -16.80
C LEU A 159 -26.53 -23.35 -18.16
N VAL A 160 -25.35 -23.95 -18.31
CA VAL A 160 -24.98 -24.71 -19.52
C VAL A 160 -25.90 -25.91 -19.70
N VAL A 161 -26.17 -26.67 -18.62
CA VAL A 161 -27.13 -27.80 -18.67
C VAL A 161 -28.53 -27.32 -19.06
N LEU A 162 -28.99 -26.18 -18.51
CA LEU A 162 -30.26 -25.58 -18.90
C LEU A 162 -30.29 -25.24 -20.40
N LEU A 163 -29.22 -24.65 -20.94
CA LEU A 163 -29.12 -24.36 -22.38
C LEU A 163 -29.21 -25.64 -23.21
N MET A 164 -28.45 -26.68 -22.85
CA MET A 164 -28.49 -27.97 -23.54
C MET A 164 -29.91 -28.57 -23.52
N ASN A 165 -30.65 -28.42 -22.42
CA ASN A 165 -32.03 -28.88 -22.30
C ASN A 165 -33.00 -28.08 -23.19
N LEU A 166 -32.75 -26.78 -23.38
CA LEU A 166 -33.54 -25.90 -24.26
C LEU A 166 -33.29 -26.20 -25.74
N GLU A 167 -32.03 -26.40 -26.13
CA GLU A 167 -31.62 -26.68 -27.51
C GLU A 167 -32.03 -28.06 -28.00
N ALA A 168 -32.04 -29.05 -27.10
CA ALA A 168 -32.48 -30.38 -27.44
C ALA A 168 -34.00 -30.39 -27.72
N SER A 169 -34.31 -30.27 -29.01
CA SER A 169 -35.64 -30.19 -29.64
C SER A 169 -36.63 -31.28 -29.22
N HIS A 170 -36.15 -32.37 -28.60
CA HIS A 170 -36.94 -33.54 -28.22
C HIS A 170 -37.20 -33.68 -26.72
N PHE A 171 -36.65 -32.82 -25.85
CA PHE A 171 -36.92 -32.95 -24.42
C PHE A 171 -38.31 -32.46 -24.01
N SER A 172 -38.89 -33.16 -23.02
CA SER A 172 -40.15 -32.78 -22.39
C SER A 172 -39.97 -31.47 -21.62
N VAL A 173 -41.07 -30.71 -21.50
CA VAL A 173 -41.14 -29.49 -20.68
C VAL A 173 -40.56 -29.73 -19.27
N ASN A 174 -40.80 -30.91 -18.70
CA ASN A 174 -40.29 -31.30 -17.39
C ASN A 174 -38.75 -31.21 -17.25
N ARG A 175 -37.97 -31.54 -18.30
CA ARG A 175 -36.49 -31.41 -18.20
C ARG A 175 -36.01 -29.98 -18.23
N VAL A 176 -36.72 -29.10 -18.93
CA VAL A 176 -36.44 -27.67 -18.92
C VAL A 176 -36.75 -27.10 -17.54
N ASP A 177 -37.87 -27.52 -16.94
CA ASP A 177 -38.26 -27.13 -15.58
C ASP A 177 -37.22 -27.56 -14.54
N GLU A 178 -36.78 -28.83 -14.59
CA GLU A 178 -35.69 -29.33 -13.74
C GLU A 178 -34.40 -28.54 -13.92
N GLY A 179 -34.06 -28.17 -15.16
CA GLY A 179 -32.89 -27.35 -15.47
C GLY A 179 -32.98 -25.94 -14.89
N ILE A 180 -34.17 -25.33 -14.93
CA ILE A 180 -34.42 -24.01 -14.34
C ILE A 180 -34.28 -24.10 -12.81
N GLU A 181 -34.91 -25.08 -12.18
CA GLU A 181 -34.82 -25.28 -10.71
C GLU A 181 -33.37 -25.48 -10.26
N GLN A 182 -32.59 -26.29 -11.00
CA GLN A 182 -31.17 -26.50 -10.71
C GLN A 182 -30.35 -25.21 -10.87
N ALA A 183 -30.59 -24.45 -11.95
CA ALA A 183 -29.89 -23.17 -12.17
C ALA A 183 -30.23 -22.14 -11.07
N VAL A 184 -31.49 -22.03 -10.68
CA VAL A 184 -31.93 -21.14 -9.59
C VAL A 184 -31.28 -21.55 -8.27
N ALA A 185 -31.34 -22.83 -7.89
CA ALA A 185 -30.73 -23.31 -6.66
C ALA A 185 -29.21 -23.07 -6.62
N ALA A 186 -28.52 -23.24 -7.75
CA ALA A 186 -27.10 -22.96 -7.85
C ALA A 186 -26.78 -21.45 -7.73
N LEU A 187 -27.63 -20.58 -8.31
CA LEU A 187 -27.50 -19.13 -8.16
C LEU A 187 -27.76 -18.65 -6.73
N ASP A 188 -28.72 -19.26 -6.03
CA ASP A 188 -28.97 -18.97 -4.61
C ASP A 188 -27.79 -19.40 -3.74
N ALA A 189 -27.20 -20.57 -4.01
CA ALA A 189 -26.00 -21.03 -3.32
C ALA A 189 -24.81 -20.09 -3.56
N TYR A 190 -24.64 -19.61 -4.80
CA TYR A 190 -23.65 -18.59 -5.14
C TYR A 190 -23.89 -17.28 -4.39
N LEU A 191 -25.14 -16.78 -4.37
CA LEU A 191 -25.49 -15.55 -3.66
C LEU A 191 -25.24 -15.67 -2.15
N ALA A 192 -25.54 -16.83 -1.55
CA ALA A 192 -25.23 -17.11 -0.16
C ALA A 192 -23.72 -17.09 0.11
N ALA A 193 -22.90 -17.65 -0.80
CA ALA A 193 -21.43 -17.57 -0.68
C ALA A 193 -20.93 -16.12 -0.78
N VAL A 194 -21.47 -15.33 -1.72
CA VAL A 194 -21.14 -13.90 -1.86
C VAL A 194 -21.49 -13.12 -0.60
N ARG A 195 -22.67 -13.36 -0.01
CA ARG A 195 -23.09 -12.70 1.24
C ARG A 195 -22.16 -13.02 2.41
N ARG A 196 -21.72 -14.27 2.55
CA ARG A 196 -20.73 -14.68 3.55
C ARG A 196 -19.39 -13.98 3.35
N ASP A 197 -18.85 -14.00 2.13
CA ASP A 197 -17.56 -13.34 1.82
C ASP A 197 -17.61 -11.82 2.06
N LEU A 198 -18.74 -11.19 1.75
CA LEU A 198 -18.94 -9.76 1.99
C LEU A 198 -19.34 -9.40 3.42
N GLY A 199 -19.48 -10.39 4.32
CA GLY A 199 -19.86 -10.18 5.72
C GLY A 199 -21.31 -9.69 5.92
N VAL A 200 -22.17 -9.88 4.93
CA VAL A 200 -23.57 -9.41 4.95
C VAL A 200 -24.50 -10.33 5.76
N ASP A 201 -24.05 -11.56 6.06
CA ASP A 201 -24.82 -12.53 6.88
C ASP A 201 -24.80 -12.22 8.39
N ALA A 202 -24.09 -11.18 8.82
CA ALA A 202 -24.24 -10.64 10.16
C ALA A 202 -25.63 -10.03 10.29
N ARG A 203 -26.52 -10.68 11.05
CA ARG A 203 -27.79 -10.11 11.52
C ARG A 203 -27.60 -8.61 11.84
N PRO A 204 -28.51 -7.71 11.41
CA PRO A 204 -28.49 -6.33 11.88
C PRO A 204 -28.69 -6.35 13.41
N GLY A 205 -27.60 -6.25 14.18
CA GLY A 205 -27.60 -6.30 15.64
C GLY A 205 -26.43 -7.07 16.29
N GLY A 206 -25.63 -7.82 15.54
CA GLY A 206 -24.47 -8.53 16.09
C GLY A 206 -23.18 -7.72 15.98
N SER A 207 -22.95 -6.78 16.89
CA SER A 207 -21.63 -6.19 17.10
C SER A 207 -20.64 -7.29 17.45
N THR A 208 -19.71 -7.59 16.55
CA THR A 208 -18.42 -8.18 16.92
C THR A 208 -17.35 -7.15 16.59
N ALA A 209 -17.08 -6.31 17.59
CA ALA A 209 -15.78 -5.69 17.74
C ALA A 209 -14.73 -6.81 17.87
N ALA A 210 -13.72 -6.76 17.01
CA ALA A 210 -12.40 -7.34 17.21
C ALA A 210 -11.40 -6.46 16.46
#